data_AF-A0AAD3DPT2-F1
#
_entry.id   AF-A0AAD3DPT2-F1
#
_cell.length_a   1.000
_cell.length_b   1.000
_cell.length_c   1.000
_cell.angle_alpha   90.00
_cell.angle_beta   90.00
_cell.angle_gamma   90.00
#
_symmetry.space_group_name_H-M   'P 1'
#
loop_
_entity.id
_entity.type
_entity.pdbx_description
1 polymer ?
#
loop_
_entity_poly.entity_id
_entity_poly.type
_entity_poly.pdbx_seq_one_letter_code
_entity_poly.pdbx_strand_id
1 'polypeptide(L)'
;MDQQFRAALAALNGTEPTRQSAANLWLNDFQHTPEAWGAALALLDPASGASADEAFFAANLLTSKTRREWGRLNAQQRSELAEAFSSKLHSLLLSGPPSAAAAVPPHLSDRLVLLAATAAVLGGTAAAGRHLGRAQEVAAAGRAALTAPGASPGDMAGGAVLLRCSLLMLQHLAEEADELD
;
A
#
# COMPACT_ATOMS: atom_id res chain seq x y z
N MET A 1 -0.83 -13.12 17.29
CA MET A 1 -1.75 -12.09 16.79
C MET A 1 -1.97 -12.22 15.29
N ASP A 2 -0.91 -12.33 14.48
CA ASP A 2 -1.01 -12.43 13.01
C ASP A 2 -1.89 -13.60 12.52
N GLN A 3 -1.80 -14.77 13.16
CA GLN A 3 -2.64 -15.92 12.82
C GLN A 3 -4.14 -15.67 13.12
N GLN A 4 -4.45 -14.94 14.20
CA GLN A 4 -5.83 -14.60 14.56
C GLN A 4 -6.40 -13.55 13.63
N PHE A 5 -5.58 -12.58 13.21
CA PHE A 5 -5.95 -11.59 12.21
C PHE A 5 -6.27 -12.24 10.87
N ARG A 6 -5.42 -13.14 10.38
CA ARG A 6 -5.69 -13.92 9.15
C ARG A 6 -6.93 -14.80 9.26
N ALA A 7 -7.12 -15.47 10.40
CA ALA A 7 -8.32 -16.28 10.63
C ALA A 7 -9.60 -15.43 10.58
N ALA A 8 -9.57 -14.21 11.12
CA ALA A 8 -10.69 -13.29 11.05
C ALA A 8 -10.94 -12.81 9.60
N LEU A 9 -9.90 -12.49 8.82
CA LEU A 9 -10.04 -12.13 7.41
C LEU A 9 -10.61 -13.28 6.56
N ALA A 10 -10.12 -14.50 6.79
CA ALA A 10 -10.65 -15.69 6.13
C ALA A 10 -12.12 -15.94 6.50
N ALA A 11 -12.50 -15.74 7.77
CA ALA A 11 -13.88 -15.88 8.22
C ALA A 11 -14.81 -14.79 7.65
N LEU A 12 -14.30 -13.56 7.47
CA LEU A 12 -15.04 -12.46 6.85
C LEU A 12 -15.41 -12.77 5.39
N ASN A 13 -14.50 -13.40 4.65
CA ASN A 13 -14.71 -13.78 3.25
C ASN A 13 -15.35 -15.18 3.09
N GLY A 14 -15.65 -15.86 4.20
CA GLY A 14 -16.29 -17.17 4.21
C GLY A 14 -17.77 -17.12 3.84
N THR A 15 -18.48 -18.25 3.92
CA THR A 15 -19.92 -18.33 3.58
C THR A 15 -20.84 -18.44 4.81
N GLU A 16 -20.28 -18.53 6.02
CA GLU A 16 -21.03 -18.74 7.27
C GLU A 16 -21.35 -17.39 7.96
N PRO A 17 -22.62 -16.93 7.97
CA PRO A 17 -22.96 -15.56 8.40
C PRO A 17 -22.62 -15.26 9.87
N THR A 18 -22.72 -16.26 10.75
CA THR A 18 -22.38 -16.13 12.18
C THR A 18 -20.88 -15.88 12.36
N ARG A 19 -20.04 -16.59 11.60
CA ARG A 19 -18.57 -16.38 11.64
C ARG A 19 -18.17 -15.07 11.00
N GLN A 20 -18.82 -14.66 9.91
CA GLN A 20 -18.60 -13.34 9.31
C GLN A 20 -18.92 -12.20 10.29
N SER A 21 -20.06 -12.29 10.98
CA SER A 21 -20.46 -11.29 11.99
C SER A 21 -19.47 -11.22 13.15
N ALA A 22 -19.06 -12.37 13.70
CA ALA A 22 -18.05 -12.42 14.76
C ALA A 22 -16.69 -11.88 14.31
N ALA A 23 -16.26 -12.20 13.08
CA ALA A 23 -15.04 -11.67 12.49
C ALA A 23 -15.10 -10.16 12.30
N ASN A 24 -16.22 -9.61 11.82
CA ASN A 24 -16.44 -8.18 11.67
C ASN A 24 -16.32 -7.44 12.99
N LEU A 25 -16.97 -7.93 14.05
CA LEU A 25 -16.88 -7.34 15.39
C LEU A 25 -15.43 -7.35 15.88
N TRP A 26 -14.77 -8.49 15.77
CA TRP A 26 -13.38 -8.62 16.22
C TRP A 26 -12.42 -7.72 15.41
N LEU A 27 -12.57 -7.63 14.09
CA LEU A 27 -11.74 -6.77 13.23
C LEU A 27 -11.98 -5.28 13.54
N ASN A 28 -13.22 -4.90 13.85
CA ASN A 28 -13.56 -3.54 14.24
C ASN A 28 -12.92 -3.15 15.58
N ASP A 29 -12.87 -4.06 16.55
CA ASP A 29 -12.16 -3.80 17.81
C ASP A 29 -10.64 -3.81 17.59
N PHE A 30 -10.14 -4.78 16.82
CA PHE A 30 -8.71 -4.98 16.58
C PHE A 30 -8.06 -3.79 15.87
N GLN A 31 -8.73 -3.13 14.91
CA GLN A 31 -8.16 -1.98 14.21
C GLN A 31 -7.76 -0.82 15.12
N HIS A 32 -8.31 -0.74 16.33
CA HIS A 32 -8.01 0.30 17.32
C HIS A 32 -6.82 -0.04 18.20
N THR A 33 -6.30 -1.28 18.17
CA THR A 33 -5.17 -1.67 19.01
C THR A 33 -3.82 -1.27 18.40
N PRO A 34 -2.75 -1.15 19.20
CA PRO A 34 -1.40 -0.88 18.68
C PRO A 34 -0.85 -2.01 17.78
N GLU A 35 -1.22 -3.26 18.06
CA GLU A 35 -0.74 -4.44 17.34
C GLU A 35 -1.21 -4.49 15.88
N ALA A 36 -2.33 -3.81 15.58
CA ALA A 36 -2.88 -3.70 14.23
C ALA A 36 -1.88 -3.11 13.21
N TRP A 37 -0.98 -2.22 13.65
CA TRP A 37 0.09 -1.68 12.81
C TRP A 37 0.99 -2.78 12.27
N GLY A 38 1.54 -3.60 13.17
CA GLY A 38 2.47 -4.67 12.85
C GLY A 38 1.80 -5.79 12.06
N ALA A 39 0.61 -6.22 12.48
CA ALA A 39 -0.13 -7.30 11.82
C ALA A 39 -0.50 -6.93 10.38
N ALA A 40 -0.95 -5.69 10.13
CA ALA A 40 -1.27 -5.23 8.78
C ALA A 40 -0.01 -5.05 7.92
N LEU A 41 1.08 -4.49 8.47
CA LEU A 41 2.36 -4.39 7.76
C LEU A 41 2.92 -5.76 7.36
N ALA A 42 2.76 -6.77 8.21
CA ALA A 42 3.18 -8.14 7.93
C ALA A 42 2.41 -8.76 6.75
N LEU A 43 1.12 -8.42 6.57
CA LEU A 43 0.34 -8.89 5.41
C LEU A 43 0.74 -8.21 4.10
N LEU A 44 1.35 -7.02 4.15
CA LEU A 44 1.87 -6.35 2.97
C LEU A 44 3.24 -6.88 2.53
N ASP A 45 3.86 -7.77 3.30
CA ASP A 45 5.11 -8.40 2.90
C ASP A 45 4.88 -9.41 1.76
N PRO A 46 5.64 -9.35 0.66
CA PRO A 46 5.56 -10.36 -0.41
C PRO A 46 5.79 -11.79 0.10
N ALA A 47 6.61 -11.97 1.15
CA ALA A 47 6.88 -13.27 1.76
C ALA A 47 5.76 -13.76 2.69
N SER A 48 4.73 -12.95 2.92
CA SER A 48 3.65 -13.27 3.86
C SER A 48 2.72 -14.37 3.38
N GLY A 49 2.66 -14.61 2.07
CA GLY A 49 1.69 -15.52 1.45
C GLY A 49 0.24 -15.03 1.54
N ALA A 50 0.03 -13.74 1.86
CA ALA A 50 -1.30 -13.13 1.86
C ALA A 50 -1.87 -13.04 0.43
N SER A 51 -3.18 -13.24 0.32
CA SER A 51 -3.94 -12.97 -0.90
C SER A 51 -4.01 -11.46 -1.19
N ALA A 52 -4.35 -11.10 -2.43
CA ALA A 52 -4.54 -9.70 -2.81
C ALA A 52 -5.62 -8.99 -1.96
N ASP A 53 -6.70 -9.69 -1.63
CA ASP A 53 -7.79 -9.15 -0.81
C ASP A 53 -7.34 -8.89 0.63
N GLU A 54 -6.55 -9.80 1.21
CA GLU A 54 -5.96 -9.62 2.55
C GLU A 54 -4.97 -8.45 2.58
N ALA A 55 -4.12 -8.33 1.55
CA ALA A 55 -3.20 -7.21 1.41
C ALA A 55 -3.95 -5.88 1.19
N PHE A 56 -5.04 -5.89 0.42
CA PHE A 56 -5.89 -4.71 0.22
C PHE A 56 -6.58 -4.29 1.52
N PHE A 57 -7.11 -5.24 2.29
CA PHE A 57 -7.67 -4.97 3.61
C PHE A 57 -6.62 -4.36 4.54
N ALA A 58 -5.41 -4.94 4.58
CA ALA A 58 -4.30 -4.42 5.38
C ALA A 58 -3.93 -2.98 4.99
N ALA A 59 -3.86 -2.68 3.68
CA ALA A 59 -3.58 -1.34 3.19
C ALA A 59 -4.68 -0.33 3.57
N ASN A 60 -5.96 -0.73 3.48
CA ASN A 60 -7.10 0.10 3.92
C ASN A 60 -7.07 0.39 5.42
N LEU A 61 -6.79 -0.64 6.22
CA LEU A 61 -6.67 -0.54 7.66
C LEU A 61 -5.54 0.44 8.03
N LEU A 62 -4.36 0.27 7.44
CA LEU A 62 -3.21 1.15 7.67
C LEU A 62 -3.49 2.59 7.22
N THR A 63 -4.19 2.80 6.11
CA THR A 63 -4.55 4.15 5.64
C THR A 63 -5.46 4.85 6.66
N SER A 64 -6.53 4.17 7.08
CA SER A 64 -7.48 4.70 8.07
C SER A 64 -6.84 4.93 9.43
N LYS A 65 -5.91 4.06 9.84
CA LYS A 65 -5.18 4.19 11.11
C LYS A 65 -4.15 5.31 11.05
N THR A 66 -3.47 5.49 9.92
CA THR A 66 -2.55 6.61 9.65
C THR A 66 -3.26 7.94 9.85
N ARG A 67 -4.37 8.18 9.17
CA ARG A 67 -5.11 9.45 9.32
C ARG A 67 -5.55 9.72 10.77
N ARG A 68 -6.02 8.69 11.49
CA ARG A 68 -6.56 8.86 12.85
C ARG A 68 -5.49 9.04 13.93
N GLU A 69 -4.38 8.32 13.80
CA GLU A 69 -3.43 8.15 14.91
C GLU A 69 -2.07 8.82 14.66
N TRP A 70 -1.80 9.34 13.46
CA TRP A 70 -0.49 9.95 13.13
C TRP A 70 -0.03 10.98 14.15
N GLY A 71 -0.92 11.87 14.58
CA GLY A 71 -0.65 12.91 15.57
C GLY A 71 -0.20 12.38 16.94
N ARG A 72 -0.55 11.13 17.29
CA ARG A 72 -0.18 10.48 18.55
C ARG A 72 1.16 9.77 18.50
N LEU A 73 1.66 9.48 17.30
CA LEU A 73 2.96 8.84 17.10
C LEU A 73 4.08 9.85 17.35
N ASN A 74 5.21 9.37 17.87
CA ASN A 74 6.42 10.18 17.96
C ASN A 74 7.11 10.31 16.58
N ALA A 75 8.08 11.22 16.46
CA ALA A 75 8.76 11.48 15.18
C ALA A 75 9.46 10.25 14.59
N GLN A 76 10.05 9.40 15.44
CA GLN A 76 10.72 8.17 15.01
C GLN A 76 9.71 7.17 14.41
N GLN A 77 8.60 6.91 15.12
CA GLN A 77 7.53 6.02 14.66
C GLN A 77 6.92 6.49 13.33
N ARG A 78 6.69 7.81 13.18
CA ARG A 78 6.20 8.39 11.92
C ARG A 78 7.18 8.13 10.77
N SER A 79 8.47 8.35 11.02
CA SER A 79 9.52 8.11 10.02
C SER A 79 9.61 6.63 9.63
N GLU A 80 9.57 5.72 10.60
CA GLU A 80 9.63 4.27 10.38
C GLU A 80 8.42 3.78 9.58
N LEU A 81 7.20 4.25 9.89
CA LEU A 81 5.99 3.90 9.15
C LEU A 81 5.99 4.46 7.73
N ALA A 82 6.37 5.72 7.53
CA ALA A 82 6.45 6.33 6.20
C ALA A 82 7.43 5.56 5.31
N GLU A 83 8.61 5.21 5.85
CA GLU A 83 9.60 4.42 5.13
C GLU A 83 9.09 3.01 4.85
N ALA A 84 8.43 2.36 5.81
CA ALA A 84 7.83 1.04 5.61
C ALA A 84 6.80 1.05 4.49
N PHE A 85 5.87 2.01 4.46
CA PHE A 85 4.85 2.10 3.41
C PHE A 85 5.47 2.38 2.04
N SER A 86 6.44 3.29 1.97
CA SER A 86 7.17 3.58 0.73
C SER A 86 7.93 2.35 0.24
N SER A 87 8.58 1.62 1.14
CA SER A 87 9.34 0.40 0.82
C SER A 87 8.43 -0.73 0.31
N LYS A 88 7.24 -0.90 0.89
CA LYS A 88 6.24 -1.88 0.40
C LYS A 88 5.74 -1.51 -0.99
N LEU A 89 5.40 -0.25 -1.24
CA LEU A 89 4.99 0.23 -2.57
C LEU A 89 6.12 0.04 -3.59
N HIS A 90 7.33 0.46 -3.26
CA HIS A 90 8.48 0.30 -4.13
C HIS A 90 8.74 -1.18 -4.43
N SER A 91 8.65 -2.06 -3.44
CA SER A 91 8.87 -3.49 -3.64
C SER A 91 7.82 -4.12 -4.55
N LEU A 92 6.56 -3.73 -4.39
CA LEU A 92 5.44 -4.18 -5.23
C LEU A 92 5.64 -3.79 -6.70
N LEU A 93 6.15 -2.58 -6.95
CA LEU A 93 6.27 -2.02 -8.29
C LEU A 93 7.60 -2.36 -8.98
N LEU A 94 8.71 -2.40 -8.24
CA LEU A 94 10.06 -2.33 -8.82
C LEU A 94 11.00 -3.49 -8.45
N SER A 95 10.62 -4.42 -7.55
CA SER A 95 11.50 -5.53 -7.17
C SER A 95 11.58 -6.67 -8.19
N GLY A 96 10.71 -6.68 -9.21
CA GLY A 96 10.63 -7.73 -10.22
C GLY A 96 10.83 -7.21 -11.64
N PRO A 97 10.72 -8.08 -12.66
CA PRO A 97 10.61 -7.64 -14.05
C PRO A 97 9.36 -6.77 -14.23
N PRO A 98 9.29 -5.89 -15.24
CA PRO A 98 8.13 -5.03 -15.45
C PRO A 98 6.80 -5.81 -15.54
N SER A 99 6.82 -6.99 -16.15
CA SER A 99 5.67 -7.92 -16.18
C SER A 99 5.12 -8.32 -14.80
N ALA A 100 5.94 -8.30 -13.74
CA ALA A 100 5.46 -8.53 -12.38
C ALA A 100 4.54 -7.39 -11.88
N ALA A 101 4.83 -6.14 -12.24
CA ALA A 101 3.96 -5.01 -11.93
C ALA A 101 2.59 -5.14 -12.63
N ALA A 102 2.56 -5.72 -13.84
CA ALA A 102 1.31 -6.00 -14.54
C ALA A 102 0.43 -7.04 -13.85
N ALA A 103 1.03 -7.97 -13.09
CA ALA A 103 0.31 -9.01 -12.36
C ALA A 103 -0.33 -8.49 -11.06
N VAL A 104 0.05 -7.29 -10.61
CA VAL A 104 -0.50 -6.68 -9.39
C VAL A 104 -1.93 -6.20 -9.67
N PRO A 105 -2.92 -6.60 -8.85
CA PRO A 105 -4.28 -6.10 -9.00
C PRO A 105 -4.35 -4.57 -8.85
N PRO A 106 -5.03 -3.84 -9.76
CA PRO A 106 -5.04 -2.37 -9.75
C PRO A 106 -5.54 -1.76 -8.44
N HIS A 107 -6.56 -2.33 -7.81
CA HIS A 107 -7.09 -1.83 -6.55
C HIS A 107 -6.08 -1.91 -5.39
N LEU A 108 -5.18 -2.92 -5.42
CA LEU A 108 -4.14 -3.09 -4.41
C LEU A 108 -3.02 -2.06 -4.61
N SER A 109 -2.54 -1.88 -5.84
CA SER A 109 -1.52 -0.87 -6.14
C SER A 109 -2.04 0.54 -5.85
N ASP A 110 -3.27 0.86 -6.25
CA ASP A 110 -3.91 2.15 -5.95
C ASP A 110 -3.96 2.43 -4.45
N ARG A 111 -4.35 1.41 -3.66
CA ARG A 111 -4.48 1.58 -2.22
C ARG A 111 -3.13 1.77 -1.54
N LEU A 112 -2.10 1.08 -2.00
CA LEU A 112 -0.74 1.24 -1.47
C LEU A 112 -0.11 2.58 -1.88
N VAL A 113 -0.42 3.08 -3.08
CA VAL A 113 -0.07 4.43 -3.50
C VAL A 113 -0.71 5.46 -2.56
N LEU A 114 -2.02 5.36 -2.32
CA LEU A 114 -2.72 6.26 -1.39
C LEU A 114 -2.13 6.21 0.03
N LEU A 115 -1.87 5.01 0.55
CA LEU A 115 -1.24 4.84 1.87
C LEU A 115 0.10 5.57 1.96
N ALA A 116 0.96 5.37 0.96
CA ALA A 116 2.29 6.00 0.91
C ALA A 116 2.19 7.52 0.73
N ALA A 117 1.26 8.02 -0.09
CA ALA A 117 1.01 9.45 -0.27
C ALA A 117 0.49 10.09 1.02
N THR A 118 -0.49 9.48 1.68
CA THR A 118 -1.04 9.94 2.97
C THR A 118 0.07 10.12 4.00
N ALA A 119 0.95 9.11 4.17
CA ALA A 119 2.07 9.21 5.10
C ALA A 119 3.15 10.21 4.66
N ALA A 120 3.34 10.41 3.36
CA ALA A 120 4.28 11.39 2.84
C ALA A 120 3.84 12.83 3.13
N VAL A 121 2.56 13.15 2.94
CA VAL A 121 2.03 14.50 3.25
C VAL A 121 2.03 14.73 4.75
N LEU A 122 1.52 13.79 5.54
CA LEU A 122 1.53 13.88 7.00
C LEU A 122 2.96 13.92 7.60
N GLY A 123 3.95 13.38 6.88
CA GLY A 123 5.37 13.44 7.21
C GLY A 123 6.05 14.78 6.87
N GLY A 124 5.32 15.70 6.23
CA GLY A 124 5.80 17.03 5.86
C GLY A 124 6.62 17.07 4.56
N THR A 125 7.12 18.26 4.23
CA THR A 125 7.74 18.59 2.93
C THR A 125 8.89 17.66 2.53
N ALA A 126 9.74 17.26 3.49
CA ALA A 126 10.84 16.35 3.21
C ALA A 126 10.37 14.94 2.81
N ALA A 127 9.29 14.43 3.43
CA ALA A 127 8.71 13.14 3.10
C ALA A 127 7.95 13.20 1.75
N ALA A 128 7.18 14.27 1.52
CA ALA A 128 6.56 14.56 0.23
C ALA A 128 7.60 14.63 -0.92
N GLY A 129 8.74 15.29 -0.70
CA GLY A 129 9.83 15.36 -1.67
C GLY A 129 10.44 13.98 -2.00
N ARG A 130 10.60 13.10 -1.01
CA ARG A 130 11.02 11.71 -1.25
C ARG A 130 9.98 10.94 -2.05
N HIS A 131 8.70 11.11 -1.75
CA HIS A 131 7.61 10.47 -2.49
C HIS A 131 7.56 10.91 -3.96
N LEU A 132 7.79 12.20 -4.23
CA LEU A 132 7.95 12.73 -5.59
C LEU A 132 9.12 12.07 -6.32
N GLY A 133 10.28 11.93 -5.67
CA GLY A 133 11.43 11.21 -6.24
C GLY A 133 11.09 9.77 -6.61
N ARG A 134 10.35 9.06 -5.74
CA ARG A 134 9.88 7.69 -6.04
C ARG A 134 8.91 7.64 -7.22
N ALA A 135 8.01 8.61 -7.34
CA ALA A 135 7.12 8.70 -8.50
C ALA A 135 7.91 8.86 -9.80
N GLN A 136 8.98 9.66 -9.79
CA GLN A 136 9.87 9.84 -10.95
C GLN A 136 10.63 8.56 -11.30
N GLU A 137 11.13 7.82 -10.30
CA GLU A 137 11.77 6.51 -10.48
C GLU A 137 10.82 5.50 -11.13
N VAL A 138 9.60 5.38 -10.60
CA VAL A 138 8.55 4.50 -11.14
C VAL A 138 8.20 4.90 -12.58
N ALA A 139 8.09 6.21 -12.86
CA ALA A 139 7.82 6.70 -14.21
C ALA A 139 8.96 6.37 -15.18
N ALA A 140 10.22 6.48 -14.74
CA ALA A 140 11.40 6.15 -15.54
C ALA A 140 11.44 4.65 -15.87
N ALA A 141 11.19 3.79 -14.88
CA ALA A 141 11.08 2.35 -15.08
C ALA A 141 9.95 1.99 -16.06
N GLY A 142 8.78 2.65 -15.93
CA GLY A 142 7.66 2.46 -16.85
C GLY A 142 7.99 2.82 -18.30
N ARG A 143 8.64 3.98 -18.52
CA ARG A 143 9.11 4.38 -19.86
C ARG A 143 10.15 3.42 -20.43
N ALA A 144 11.09 2.97 -19.61
CA ALA A 144 12.11 2.01 -20.05
C ALA A 144 11.47 0.70 -20.52
N ALA A 145 10.50 0.18 -19.79
CA ALA A 145 9.78 -1.04 -20.17
C ALA A 145 9.00 -0.90 -21.49
N LEU A 146 8.38 0.27 -21.74
CA LEU A 146 7.60 0.53 -22.95
C LEU A 146 8.45 0.75 -24.21
N THR A 147 9.70 1.20 -24.04
CA THR A 147 10.58 1.57 -25.16
C THR A 147 11.71 0.57 -25.39
N ALA A 148 11.82 -0.47 -24.55
CA ALA A 148 12.85 -1.49 -24.67
C ALA A 148 12.72 -2.28 -25.99
N PRO A 149 13.79 -2.38 -26.79
CA PRO A 149 13.80 -3.21 -27.99
C PRO A 149 13.50 -4.67 -27.63
N GLY A 150 12.48 -5.26 -28.26
CA GLY A 150 12.07 -6.64 -27.99
C GLY A 150 11.28 -6.82 -26.68
N ALA A 151 10.72 -5.76 -26.10
CA ALA A 151 9.83 -5.85 -24.95
C ALA A 151 8.69 -6.84 -25.22
N SER A 152 8.45 -7.74 -24.26
CA SER A 152 7.31 -8.64 -24.33
C SER A 152 6.01 -7.85 -24.12
N PRO A 153 4.84 -8.38 -24.56
CA PRO A 153 3.55 -7.79 -24.21
C PRO A 153 3.34 -7.61 -22.70
N GLY A 154 3.87 -8.53 -21.90
CA GLY A 154 3.84 -8.44 -20.44
C GLY A 154 4.67 -7.27 -19.90
N ASP A 155 5.85 -7.02 -20.47
CA ASP A 155 6.69 -5.90 -20.05
C ASP A 155 6.08 -4.56 -20.44
N MET A 156 5.46 -4.48 -21.62
CA MET A 156 4.72 -3.27 -22.02
C MET A 156 3.52 -3.00 -21.11
N ALA A 157 2.74 -4.03 -20.76
CA ALA A 157 1.65 -3.91 -19.80
C ALA A 157 2.17 -3.46 -18.43
N GLY A 158 3.30 -4.02 -17.99
CA GLY A 158 4.00 -3.62 -16.79
C GLY A 158 4.41 -2.16 -16.79
N GLY A 159 5.01 -1.71 -17.91
CA GLY A 159 5.39 -0.33 -18.11
C GLY A 159 4.20 0.64 -18.03
N ALA A 160 3.05 0.26 -18.60
CA ALA A 160 1.82 1.04 -18.49
C ALA A 160 1.30 1.13 -17.04
N VAL A 161 1.35 0.03 -16.28
CA VAL A 161 0.98 0.01 -14.85
C VAL A 161 1.90 0.90 -14.03
N LEU A 162 3.21 0.86 -14.27
CA LEU A 162 4.18 1.73 -13.59
C LEU A 162 3.89 3.21 -13.88
N LEU A 163 3.67 3.58 -15.14
CA LEU A 163 3.30 4.96 -15.48
C LEU A 163 2.01 5.39 -14.79
N ARG A 164 0.97 4.55 -14.80
CA ARG A 164 -0.29 4.83 -14.08
C ARG A 164 -0.05 5.04 -12.58
N CYS A 165 0.74 4.17 -11.94
CA CYS A 165 1.05 4.31 -10.52
C CYS A 165 1.83 5.59 -10.23
N SER A 166 2.78 5.97 -11.09
CA SER A 166 3.52 7.24 -10.94
C SER A 166 2.60 8.47 -11.00
N LEU A 167 1.59 8.45 -11.88
CA LEU A 167 0.61 9.53 -11.98
C LEU A 167 -0.29 9.56 -10.73
N LEU A 168 -0.74 8.39 -10.26
CA LEU A 168 -1.53 8.29 -9.04
C LEU A 168 -0.77 8.74 -7.79
N MET A 169 0.54 8.46 -7.71
CA MET A 169 1.39 8.95 -6.63
C MET A 169 1.39 10.48 -6.59
N LEU A 170 1.51 11.14 -7.74
CA LEU A 170 1.48 12.60 -7.83
C LEU A 170 0.08 13.16 -7.53
N GLN A 171 -0.96 12.52 -8.07
CA GLN A 171 -2.34 12.92 -7.85
C GLN A 171 -2.70 12.86 -6.36
N HIS A 172 -2.48 11.73 -5.71
CA HIS A 172 -2.80 11.59 -4.29
C HIS A 172 -1.90 12.47 -3.41
N LEU A 173 -0.64 12.69 -3.78
CA LEU A 173 0.19 13.64 -3.04
C LEU A 173 -0.39 15.07 -3.07
N ALA A 174 -0.96 15.49 -4.20
CA ALA A 174 -1.62 16.78 -4.33
C ALA A 174 -2.96 16.82 -3.57
N GLU A 175 -3.82 15.83 -3.77
CA GLU A 175 -5.13 15.73 -3.09
C GLU A 175 -4.97 15.71 -1.56
N GLU A 176 -4.02 14.93 -1.04
CA GLU A 176 -3.76 14.87 0.41
C GLU A 176 -3.17 16.17 0.96
N ALA A 177 -2.40 16.92 0.15
CA ALA A 177 -1.88 18.21 0.58
C ALA A 177 -3.01 19.24 0.72
N ASP A 178 -3.93 19.28 -0.25
CA ASP A 178 -5.09 20.16 -0.23
C ASP A 178 -6.06 19.83 0.93
N GLU A 179 -6.17 18.57 1.36
CA GLU A 179 -7.01 18.16 2.50
C GLU A 179 -6.46 18.58 3.87
N LEU A 180 -5.17 18.94 3.96
CA LEU A 180 -4.51 19.30 5.22
C LEU A 180 -4.35 20.81 5.44
N ASP A 181 -4.57 21.63 4.41
CA ASP A 181 -4.59 23.10 4.47
C ASP A 181 -5.96 23.65 4.95
#